data_AF-A0A418GSS2-F1
#
_entry.id   AF-A0A418GSS2-F1
#
_cell.length_a   1.000
_cell.length_b   1.000
_cell.length_c   1.000
_cell.angle_alpha   90.00
_cell.angle_beta   90.00
_cell.angle_gamma   90.00
#
_symmetry.space_group_name_H-M   'P 1'
#
loop_
_entity.id
_entity.type
_entity.pdbx_description
1 polymer ?
#
loop_
_entity_poly.entity_id
_entity_poly.type
_entity_poly.pdbx_seq_one_letter_code
_entity_poly.pdbx_strand_id
1 'polypeptide(L)'
;MGDSILSQAEIDALLNGDSEVKDEPTASVSGESDIRPYDPNTQRRVVRERLQALEIINERFARHFRMGLFNLLRRSPDITVGAIRIQPYHEFARNLPVPTNLNLIHLKPLRGTGLVVFSPSLVFI
;
A
#
# COMPACT_ATOMS: atom_id res chain seq x y z
N MET A 1 -18.88 -28.88 -13.53
CA MET A 1 -20.00 -28.18 -14.20
C MET A 1 -21.29 -28.72 -13.63
N GLY A 2 -22.00 -27.91 -12.85
CA GLY A 2 -23.35 -28.18 -12.40
C GLY A 2 -24.07 -26.85 -12.42
N ASP A 3 -24.80 -26.61 -13.51
CA ASP A 3 -25.58 -25.39 -13.72
C ASP A 3 -26.69 -25.33 -12.67
N SER A 4 -26.50 -24.50 -11.66
CA SER A 4 -27.56 -24.09 -10.74
C SER A 4 -28.49 -23.14 -11.48
N ILE A 5 -29.47 -23.73 -12.17
CA ILE A 5 -30.64 -23.05 -12.71
C ILE A 5 -31.33 -22.35 -11.55
N LEU A 6 -31.26 -21.02 -11.54
CA LEU A 6 -32.02 -20.18 -10.65
C LEU A 6 -33.52 -20.44 -10.87
N SER A 7 -34.28 -20.46 -9.78
CA SER A 7 -35.72 -20.64 -9.87
C SER A 7 -36.37 -19.40 -10.50
N GLN A 8 -37.47 -19.58 -11.22
CA GLN A 8 -38.16 -18.47 -11.89
C GLN A 8 -38.56 -17.34 -10.91
N ALA A 9 -38.80 -17.68 -9.64
CA ALA A 9 -39.08 -16.72 -8.57
C ALA A 9 -37.86 -15.84 -8.20
N GLU A 10 -36.64 -16.37 -8.28
CA GLU A 10 -35.41 -15.59 -8.08
C GLU A 10 -35.12 -14.68 -9.27
N ILE A 11 -35.47 -15.12 -10.48
CA ILE A 11 -35.35 -14.29 -11.69
C ILE A 11 -36.30 -13.09 -11.61
N ASP A 12 -37.56 -13.30 -11.20
CA ASP A 12 -38.53 -12.22 -11.06
C ASP A 12 -38.16 -11.24 -9.93
N ALA A 13 -37.54 -11.73 -8.85
CA ALA A 13 -37.03 -10.87 -7.78
C ALA A 13 -35.88 -9.96 -8.25
N LEU A 14 -35.01 -10.48 -9.12
CA LEU A 14 -33.93 -9.70 -9.71
C LEU A 14 -34.43 -8.74 -10.81
N LEU A 15 -35.44 -9.12 -11.59
CA LEU A 15 -35.98 -8.30 -12.67
C LEU A 15 -36.84 -7.13 -12.17
N ASN A 16 -37.57 -7.34 -11.06
CA ASN A 16 -38.41 -6.31 -10.46
C ASN A 16 -37.65 -5.35 -9.53
N GLY A 17 -36.47 -5.75 -9.02
CA GLY A 17 -35.63 -4.93 -8.14
C GLY A 17 -34.98 -3.72 -8.83
N ASP A 18 -34.89 -3.72 -10.16
CA ASP A 18 -34.25 -2.66 -10.96
C ASP A 18 -35.24 -1.71 -11.64
N SER A 19 -36.55 -1.89 -11.42
CA SER A 19 -37.60 -1.21 -12.19
C SER A 19 -38.41 -0.18 -11.39
N GLU A 20 -37.85 0.49 -10.38
CA GLU A 20 -38.57 1.60 -9.75
C GLU A 20 -37.65 2.64 -9.10
N VAL A 21 -36.80 3.27 -9.92
CA VAL A 21 -36.27 4.61 -9.59
C VAL A 21 -37.25 5.64 -10.13
N LYS A 22 -38.32 5.91 -9.37
CA LYS A 22 -39.01 7.20 -9.43
C LYS A 22 -38.42 8.09 -8.35
N ASP A 23 -37.69 9.11 -8.81
CA ASP A 23 -37.32 10.27 -8.02
C ASP A 23 -38.57 10.90 -7.40
N GLU A 24 -38.74 10.72 -6.09
CA GLU A 24 -39.37 11.72 -5.22
C GLU A 24 -38.54 11.86 -3.94
N PRO A 25 -38.15 13.08 -3.54
CA PRO A 25 -37.38 13.30 -2.33
C PRO A 25 -38.31 13.29 -1.13
N THR A 26 -38.69 12.09 -0.68
CA THR A 26 -39.34 11.94 0.62
C THR A 26 -38.26 11.99 1.70
N ALA A 27 -38.17 13.16 2.34
CA ALA A 27 -37.50 13.30 3.61
C ALA A 27 -38.15 12.35 4.63
N SER A 28 -37.59 11.16 4.82
CA SER A 28 -38.04 10.22 5.84
C SER A 28 -36.88 9.71 6.68
N VAL A 29 -36.80 10.31 7.87
CA VAL A 29 -36.56 9.65 9.16
C VAL A 29 -35.27 8.84 9.27
N SER A 30 -34.31 9.44 9.98
CA SER A 30 -33.29 8.80 10.81
C SER A 30 -33.75 7.46 11.41
N GLY A 31 -33.35 6.36 10.76
CA GLY A 31 -33.46 5.01 11.28
C GLY A 31 -32.12 4.55 11.83
N GLU A 32 -32.12 4.03 13.06
CA GLU A 32 -31.00 3.41 13.78
C GLU A 32 -30.35 2.19 13.06
N SER A 33 -30.70 1.94 11.80
CA SER A 33 -30.29 0.78 11.00
C SER A 33 -29.06 1.00 10.11
N ASP A 34 -28.54 2.22 9.99
CA ASP A 34 -27.29 2.50 9.25
C ASP A 34 -26.10 2.82 10.17
N ILE A 35 -26.17 2.37 11.42
CA ILE A 35 -25.04 2.42 12.36
C ILE A 35 -24.09 1.28 12.01
N ARG A 36 -23.17 1.52 11.08
CA ARG A 36 -22.08 0.58 10.80
C ARG A 36 -21.06 0.64 11.93
N PRO A 37 -20.58 -0.51 12.45
CA PRO A 37 -19.49 -0.53 13.40
C PRO A 37 -18.30 0.23 12.83
N TYR A 38 -17.96 1.36 13.45
CA TYR A 38 -16.80 2.13 13.07
C TYR A 38 -15.55 1.38 13.55
N ASP A 39 -14.85 0.71 12.63
CA ASP A 39 -13.56 0.11 12.93
C ASP A 39 -12.43 1.13 12.69
N PRO A 40 -11.82 1.70 13.75
CA PRO A 40 -10.73 2.65 13.63
C PRO A 40 -9.47 2.03 12.99
N ASN A 41 -9.36 0.70 12.90
CA ASN A 41 -8.26 0.04 12.18
C ASN A 41 -8.42 0.14 10.66
N THR A 42 -9.63 0.41 10.16
CA THR A 42 -9.89 0.65 8.73
C THR A 42 -9.52 2.06 8.29
N GLN A 43 -9.14 2.96 9.22
CA GLN A 43 -8.52 4.23 8.87
C GLN A 43 -7.15 3.95 8.25
N ARG A 44 -7.18 3.56 6.98
CA ARG A 44 -6.06 3.64 6.08
C ARG A 44 -5.65 5.10 6.11
N ARG A 45 -4.52 5.40 6.74
CA ARG A 45 -3.80 6.65 6.52
C ARG A 45 -3.27 6.61 5.09
N VAL A 46 -4.18 6.65 4.11
CA VAL A 46 -3.82 6.78 2.71
C VAL A 46 -3.34 8.21 2.60
N VAL A 47 -2.03 8.39 2.74
CA VAL A 47 -1.38 9.60 2.28
C VAL A 47 -1.58 9.60 0.77
N ARG A 48 -2.71 10.15 0.33
CA ARG A 48 -3.06 10.31 -1.10
C ARG A 48 -2.21 11.40 -1.74
N GLU A 49 -1.54 12.19 -0.92
CA GLU A 49 -0.62 13.22 -1.38
C GLU A 49 0.73 12.63 -1.76
N ARG A 50 1.24 13.10 -2.90
CA ARG A 50 2.56 12.75 -3.39
C ARG A 50 3.62 13.30 -2.44
N LEU A 51 4.47 12.44 -1.92
CA LEU A 51 5.54 12.81 -0.98
C LEU A 51 6.75 13.40 -1.72
N GLN A 52 6.56 14.54 -2.38
CA GLN A 52 7.60 15.17 -3.22
C GLN A 52 8.89 15.45 -2.45
N ALA A 53 8.79 15.88 -1.19
CA ALA A 53 9.97 16.08 -0.34
C ALA A 53 10.75 14.78 -0.14
N LEU A 54 10.06 13.65 0.05
CA LEU A 54 10.69 12.34 0.21
C LEU A 54 11.34 11.86 -1.09
N GLU A 55 10.73 12.14 -2.24
CA GLU A 55 11.33 11.88 -3.56
C GLU A 55 12.67 12.62 -3.70
N ILE A 56 12.70 13.92 -3.40
CA ILE A 56 13.92 14.74 -3.46
C ILE A 56 14.98 14.23 -2.48
N ILE A 57 14.59 13.84 -1.27
CA ILE A 57 15.50 13.27 -0.27
C ILE A 57 16.09 11.95 -0.77
N ASN A 58 15.27 11.06 -1.34
CA ASN A 58 15.72 9.76 -1.84
C ASN A 58 16.66 9.91 -3.04
N GLU A 59 16.37 10.84 -3.96
CA GLU A 59 17.24 11.21 -5.08
C GLU A 59 18.63 11.64 -4.59
N ARG A 60 18.66 12.50 -3.55
CA ARG A 60 19.92 12.92 -2.93
C ARG A 60 20.63 11.77 -2.24
N PHE A 61 19.91 10.93 -1.50
CA PHE A 61 20.47 9.76 -0.83
C PHE A 61 21.15 8.82 -1.83
N ALA A 62 20.48 8.49 -2.94
CA ALA A 62 21.03 7.60 -3.96
C ALA A 62 22.33 8.13 -4.57
N ARG A 63 22.43 9.45 -4.81
CA ARG A 63 23.69 10.07 -5.27
C ARG A 63 24.83 9.89 -4.28
N HIS A 64 24.59 10.15 -3.00
CA HIS A 64 25.61 9.99 -1.95
C HIS A 64 25.96 8.51 -1.75
N PHE A 65 24.97 7.63 -1.78
CA PHE A 65 25.16 6.18 -1.67
C PHE A 65 26.02 5.65 -2.81
N ARG A 66 25.79 6.10 -4.05
CA ARG A 66 26.62 5.74 -5.21
C ARG A 66 28.08 6.16 -5.03
N MET A 67 28.32 7.40 -4.59
CA MET A 67 29.67 7.90 -4.32
C MET A 67 30.34 7.13 -3.17
N GLY A 68 29.61 6.84 -2.10
CA GLY A 68 30.11 6.05 -0.97
C GLY A 68 30.50 4.64 -1.38
N LEU A 69 29.65 3.98 -2.19
CA LEU A 69 29.91 2.63 -2.67
C LEU A 69 31.07 2.60 -3.67
N PHE A 70 31.21 3.61 -4.52
CA PHE A 70 32.39 3.76 -5.39
C PHE A 70 33.68 3.87 -4.57
N ASN A 71 33.68 4.68 -3.51
CA ASN A 71 34.86 4.83 -2.65
C ASN A 71 35.22 3.54 -1.92
N LEU A 72 34.22 2.74 -1.54
CA LEU A 72 34.40 1.46 -0.86
C LEU A 72 34.88 0.35 -1.81
N LEU A 73 34.18 0.15 -2.93
CA LEU A 73 34.41 -0.96 -3.85
C LEU A 73 35.43 -0.65 -4.96
N ARG A 74 35.80 0.63 -5.15
CA ARG A 74 36.64 1.11 -6.26
C ARG A 74 36.10 0.75 -7.64
N ARG A 75 34.79 0.52 -7.74
CA ARG A 75 34.05 0.22 -8.98
C ARG A 75 32.83 1.11 -9.04
N SER A 76 32.55 1.67 -10.22
CA SER A 76 31.37 2.53 -10.45
C SER A 76 30.09 1.72 -10.38
N PRO A 77 29.26 1.86 -9.33
CA PRO A 77 27.99 1.18 -9.25
C PRO A 77 26.92 1.97 -10.02
N ASP A 78 26.09 1.27 -10.78
CA ASP A 78 24.88 1.88 -11.35
C ASP A 78 23.74 1.77 -10.35
N ILE A 79 23.12 2.91 -10.03
CA ILE A 79 22.09 3.03 -8.99
C ILE A 79 21.02 3.97 -9.51
N THR A 80 19.78 3.52 -9.61
CA THR A 80 18.67 4.38 -10.05
C THR A 80 17.59 4.41 -8.96
N VAL A 81 16.91 5.54 -8.84
CA VAL A 81 15.85 5.71 -7.83
C VAL A 81 14.53 5.24 -8.41
N GLY A 82 13.90 4.28 -7.73
CA GLY A 82 12.56 3.81 -8.05
C GLY A 82 11.47 4.71 -7.48
N ALA A 83 10.25 4.54 -7.98
CA ALA A 83 9.08 5.24 -7.46
C ALA A 83 8.79 4.88 -5.99
N ILE A 84 8.38 5.87 -5.20
CA ILE A 84 8.01 5.66 -3.80
C ILE A 84 6.66 4.96 -3.74
N ARG A 85 6.58 3.88 -2.95
CA ARG A 85 5.36 3.15 -2.68
C ARG A 85 5.05 3.19 -1.20
N ILE A 86 3.78 3.41 -0.87
CA ILE A 86 3.27 3.38 0.49
C ILE A 86 2.53 2.06 0.65
N GLN A 87 2.99 1.22 1.57
CA GLN A 87 2.35 -0.06 1.88
C GLN A 87 2.47 -0.38 3.38
N PRO A 88 1.54 -1.18 3.94
CA PRO A 88 1.64 -1.64 5.31
C PRO A 88 2.92 -2.45 5.56
N TYR A 89 3.49 -2.32 6.76
CA TYR A 89 4.69 -3.06 7.14
C TYR A 89 4.47 -4.59 7.08
N HIS A 90 3.31 -5.09 7.50
CA HIS A 90 3.04 -6.53 7.47
C HIS A 90 3.00 -7.09 6.04
N GLU A 91 2.60 -6.29 5.06
CA GLU A 91 2.56 -6.69 3.65
C GLU A 91 3.98 -6.70 3.07
N PHE A 92 4.78 -5.67 3.40
CA PHE A 92 6.20 -5.65 3.09
C PHE A 92 6.92 -6.86 3.69
N ALA A 93 6.71 -7.13 4.98
CA ALA A 93 7.32 -8.21 5.75
C ALA A 93 7.07 -9.59 5.14
N ARG A 94 5.87 -9.84 4.61
CA ARG A 94 5.48 -11.12 4.00
C ARG A 94 6.09 -11.36 2.63
N ASN A 95 6.43 -10.30 1.90
CA ASN A 95 6.92 -10.38 0.52
C ASN A 95 8.46 -10.34 0.43
N LEU A 96 9.18 -10.37 1.56
CA LEU A 96 10.65 -10.38 1.54
C LEU A 96 11.19 -11.77 1.19
N PRO A 97 12.14 -11.85 0.24
CA PRO A 97 12.82 -13.10 -0.05
C PRO A 97 13.65 -13.54 1.16
N VAL A 98 13.67 -14.84 1.44
CA VAL A 98 14.49 -15.45 2.50
C VAL A 98 15.64 -16.21 1.83
N PRO A 99 16.89 -16.05 2.28
CA PRO A 99 17.39 -15.09 3.29
C PRO A 99 17.30 -13.65 2.77
N THR A 100 17.39 -12.64 3.63
CA THR A 100 17.54 -11.22 3.24
C THR A 100 18.32 -10.49 4.34
N ASN A 101 19.15 -9.53 3.96
CA ASN A 101 19.88 -8.71 4.92
C ASN A 101 19.00 -7.54 5.38
N LEU A 102 18.63 -7.53 6.67
CA LEU A 102 17.78 -6.53 7.31
C LEU A 102 18.61 -5.68 8.25
N ASN A 103 18.55 -4.36 8.09
CA ASN A 103 19.26 -3.39 8.94
C ASN A 103 18.29 -2.39 9.53
N LEU A 104 18.27 -2.31 10.86
CA LEU A 104 17.51 -1.29 11.58
C LEU A 104 18.41 -0.09 11.85
N ILE A 105 17.98 1.08 11.41
CA ILE A 105 18.74 2.33 11.56
C ILE A 105 17.92 3.36 12.32
N HIS A 106 18.61 4.19 13.10
CA HIS A 106 17.99 5.34 13.78
C HIS A 106 18.48 6.62 13.13
N LEU A 107 17.55 7.47 12.71
CA LEU A 107 17.86 8.71 11.98
C LEU A 107 17.63 9.92 12.90
N LYS A 108 18.57 10.23 13.81
CA LYS A 108 18.44 11.45 14.64
C LYS A 108 18.47 12.71 13.74
N PRO A 109 17.59 13.71 13.93
CA PRO A 109 16.61 13.91 15.00
C PRO A 109 15.21 13.32 14.72
N LEU A 110 15.01 12.63 13.60
CA LEU A 110 13.73 12.01 13.26
C LEU A 110 13.38 10.91 14.28
N ARG A 111 12.11 10.88 14.67
CA ARG A 111 11.60 9.88 15.61
C ARG A 111 11.32 8.58 14.88
N GLY A 112 11.66 7.46 15.51
CA GLY A 112 11.39 6.12 15.02
C GLY A 112 12.62 5.37 14.52
N THR A 113 12.38 4.19 13.95
CA THR A 113 13.40 3.31 13.39
C THR A 113 13.14 3.16 11.89
N GLY A 114 14.18 3.39 11.08
CA GLY A 114 14.17 3.07 9.67
C GLY A 114 14.62 1.62 9.45
N LEU A 115 14.08 0.97 8.43
CA LEU A 115 14.50 -0.35 7.99
C LEU A 115 15.15 -0.23 6.61
N VAL A 116 16.37 -0.73 6.47
CA VAL A 116 17.09 -0.83 5.20
C VAL A 116 17.28 -2.29 4.88
N VAL A 117 16.90 -2.67 3.67
CA VAL A 117 16.90 -4.06 3.22
C VAL A 117 17.77 -4.18 1.98
N PHE A 118 18.66 -5.16 1.99
CA PHE A 118 19.44 -5.55 0.82
C PHE A 118 19.04 -6.95 0.36
N SER A 119 18.84 -7.10 -0.95
CA SER A 119 18.59 -8.41 -1.54
C SER A 119 19.83 -9.29 -1.40
N PRO A 120 19.68 -10.61 -1.22
CA PRO A 120 20.81 -11.54 -1.12
C PRO A 120 21.74 -11.46 -2.32
N SER A 121 21.15 -11.30 -3.50
CA SER A 121 21.87 -11.17 -4.76
C SER A 121 22.81 -9.97 -4.80
N LEU A 122 22.60 -8.94 -3.97
CA LEU A 122 23.49 -7.80 -3.85
C LEU A 122 24.55 -8.01 -2.76
N VAL A 123 24.26 -8.80 -1.73
CA VAL A 123 25.17 -9.02 -0.59
C VAL A 123 26.17 -10.15 -0.86
N PHE A 124 25.75 -11.22 -1.52
CA PHE A 124 26.54 -12.45 -1.72
C PHE A 124 27.10 -12.59 -3.15
N ILE A 125 27.33 -11.47 -3.84
CA ILE A 125 28.05 -11.47 -5.14
C ILE A 125 29.40 -12.19 -5.02
#